data_AF-A0A961F8B8-F1
#
_entry.id   AF-A0A961F8B8-F1
#
_cell.length_a   1.000
_cell.length_b   1.000
_cell.length_c   1.000
_cell.angle_alpha   90.00
_cell.angle_beta   90.00
_cell.angle_gamma   90.00
#
_symmetry.space_group_name_H-M   'P 1'
#
loop_
_entity.id
_entity.type
_entity.pdbx_description
1 polymer ?
#
loop_
_entity_poly.entity_id
_entity_poly.type
_entity_poly.pdbx_seq_one_letter_code
_entity_poly.pdbx_strand_id
1 'polypeptide(L)'
;MSQRSTLILLSSHESLPAAVEEWAASEDWVRWIFSGIRARMEVLTAGNEVLLTESSVRVAWRDFAQRISAPDASALIYKLWQAVQSGDAEAWQHSERAWHESNSAPAAFRSIEAGTLLFAATRGARYQGVLGRIRGLVDEGQARGHLLPVWLAVGSFFQLGLAPILAEYLRLEWEMLSRRVPGGVLEPLGGIGLTALTGQIVRGATAESGRLSSAI
;
A
#
# COMPACT_ATOMS: atom_id res chain seq x y z
N MET A 1 -22.38 24.82 -12.21
CA MET A 1 -21.12 24.18 -12.65
C MET A 1 -20.10 25.26 -12.95
N SER A 2 -19.01 25.31 -12.19
CA SER A 2 -17.67 25.58 -12.75
C SER A 2 -16.64 25.31 -11.66
N GLN A 3 -15.68 24.47 -12.00
CA GLN A 3 -14.61 23.97 -11.15
C GLN A 3 -13.69 25.12 -10.73
N ARG A 4 -13.33 25.17 -9.43
CA ARG A 4 -12.17 25.93 -8.97
C ARG A 4 -10.93 25.06 -9.15
N SER A 5 -10.13 25.43 -10.14
CA SER A 5 -8.77 24.94 -10.35
C SER A 5 -7.90 25.34 -9.15
N THR A 6 -7.31 24.37 -8.47
CA THR A 6 -6.20 24.62 -7.54
C THR A 6 -4.93 24.67 -8.35
N LEU A 7 -4.35 25.87 -8.41
CA LEU A 7 -3.06 26.20 -9.01
C LEU A 7 -1.95 25.43 -8.26
N ILE A 8 -1.22 24.55 -8.95
CA ILE A 8 0.10 24.12 -8.50
C ILE A 8 1.05 25.24 -8.93
N LEU A 9 1.57 25.98 -7.95
CA LEU A 9 2.69 26.90 -8.14
C LEU A 9 3.94 26.06 -8.45
N LEU A 10 4.11 25.75 -9.73
CA LEU A 10 5.38 25.30 -10.28
C LEU A 10 6.33 26.50 -10.23
N SER A 11 7.31 26.44 -9.32
CA SER A 11 8.54 27.21 -9.44
C SER A 11 9.09 27.01 -10.85
N SER A 12 9.24 28.12 -11.55
CA SER A 12 9.48 28.20 -12.97
C SER A 12 10.92 27.78 -13.28
N HIS A 13 11.15 26.53 -13.70
CA HIS A 13 12.16 26.11 -14.70
C HIS A 13 12.37 24.59 -14.91
N GLU A 14 11.47 23.69 -14.50
CA GLU A 14 11.65 22.26 -14.80
C GLU A 14 11.02 21.88 -16.14
N SER A 15 11.88 21.54 -17.10
CA SER A 15 11.49 21.00 -18.39
C SER A 15 10.82 19.62 -18.23
N LEU A 16 9.84 19.29 -19.09
CA LEU A 16 9.18 17.98 -19.16
C LEU A 16 10.13 16.77 -19.05
N PRO A 17 11.34 16.79 -19.65
CA PRO A 17 12.36 15.75 -19.43
C PRO A 17 12.80 15.59 -17.97
N ALA A 18 12.97 16.68 -17.22
CA ALA A 18 13.35 16.64 -15.80
C ALA A 18 12.22 16.07 -14.93
N ALA A 19 10.96 16.42 -15.21
CA ALA A 19 9.80 15.84 -14.54
C ALA A 19 9.63 14.34 -14.86
N VAL A 20 9.97 13.91 -16.08
CA VAL A 20 9.97 12.50 -16.49
C VAL A 20 11.15 11.73 -15.89
N GLU A 21 12.33 12.34 -15.77
CA GLU A 21 13.49 11.78 -15.07
C GLU A 21 13.25 11.67 -13.56
N GLU A 22 12.58 12.63 -12.95
CA GLU A 22 12.15 12.57 -11.55
C GLU A 22 11.07 11.49 -11.33
N TRP A 23 10.16 11.30 -12.30
CA TRP A 23 9.20 10.20 -12.31
C TRP A 23 9.87 8.83 -12.51
N ALA A 24 10.86 8.73 -13.39
CA ALA A 24 11.66 7.51 -13.58
C ALA A 24 12.50 7.18 -12.34
N ALA A 25 13.11 8.19 -11.72
CA ALA A 25 13.77 8.07 -10.42
C ALA A 25 12.77 7.66 -9.33
N SER A 26 11.50 8.08 -9.43
CA SER A 26 10.43 7.68 -8.53
C SER A 26 10.04 6.19 -8.67
N GLU A 27 10.12 5.62 -9.87
CA GLU A 27 9.89 4.18 -10.07
C GLU A 27 11.08 3.33 -9.60
N ASP A 28 12.30 3.82 -9.77
CA ASP A 28 13.51 3.08 -9.44
C ASP A 28 13.65 2.82 -7.95
N TRP A 29 13.28 3.79 -7.09
CA TRP A 29 13.31 3.57 -5.65
C TRP A 29 12.23 2.61 -5.18
N VAL A 30 11.02 2.63 -5.77
CA VAL A 30 9.95 1.66 -5.45
C VAL A 30 10.41 0.25 -5.80
N ARG A 31 10.99 0.08 -6.99
CA ARG A 31 11.55 -1.21 -7.43
C ARG A 31 12.67 -1.67 -6.50
N TRP A 32 13.56 -0.77 -6.11
CA TRP A 32 14.63 -1.04 -5.15
C TRP A 32 14.10 -1.46 -3.78
N ILE A 33 13.15 -0.72 -3.19
CA ILE A 33 12.56 -1.04 -1.88
C ILE A 33 11.90 -2.43 -1.91
N PHE A 34 11.11 -2.71 -2.94
CA PHE A 34 10.43 -3.99 -3.06
C PHE A 34 11.35 -5.15 -3.47
N SER A 35 12.53 -4.89 -4.04
CA SER A 35 13.51 -5.94 -4.32
C SER A 35 13.90 -6.72 -3.06
N GLY A 36 14.05 -6.03 -1.93
CA GLY A 36 14.39 -6.64 -0.65
C GLY A 36 13.31 -7.58 -0.12
N ILE A 37 12.04 -7.21 -0.31
CA ILE A 37 10.87 -8.03 0.03
C ILE A 37 10.78 -9.24 -0.89
N ARG A 38 10.86 -9.04 -2.22
CA ARG A 38 10.80 -10.14 -3.21
C ARG A 38 11.87 -11.20 -2.98
N ALA A 39 13.05 -10.78 -2.54
CA ALA A 39 14.19 -11.68 -2.28
C ALA A 39 14.04 -12.52 -1.01
N ARG A 40 13.24 -12.08 -0.03
CA ARG A 40 13.17 -12.69 1.32
C ARG A 40 11.82 -13.33 1.63
N MET A 41 10.77 -12.82 1.02
CA MET A 41 9.43 -13.37 1.17
C MET A 41 9.17 -14.41 0.08
N GLU A 42 8.38 -15.43 0.39
CA GLU A 42 7.91 -16.35 -0.63
C GLU A 42 6.51 -16.05 -1.15
N VAL A 43 5.67 -15.56 -0.25
CA VAL A 43 4.28 -15.21 -0.43
C VAL A 43 4.00 -14.02 0.49
N LEU A 44 3.07 -13.15 0.10
CA LEU A 44 2.62 -12.03 0.94
C LEU A 44 1.21 -12.28 1.48
N THR A 45 0.29 -11.32 1.37
CA THR A 45 -1.05 -11.39 1.97
C THR A 45 -2.10 -12.00 1.04
N ALA A 46 -1.86 -11.97 -0.28
CA ALA A 46 -2.76 -12.51 -1.28
C ALA A 46 -2.76 -14.05 -1.36
N GLY A 47 -1.69 -14.70 -0.90
CA GLY A 47 -1.56 -16.16 -0.90
C GLY A 47 -1.34 -16.72 0.50
N ASN A 48 -1.62 -18.01 0.67
CA ASN A 48 -1.30 -18.77 1.89
C ASN A 48 -0.07 -19.66 1.73
N GLU A 49 0.28 -19.97 0.49
CA GLU A 49 1.37 -20.87 0.11
C GLU A 49 1.85 -20.53 -1.31
N VAL A 50 2.94 -21.16 -1.73
CA VAL A 50 3.47 -21.04 -3.08
C VAL A 50 2.54 -21.76 -4.06
N LEU A 51 2.07 -21.04 -5.07
CA LEU A 51 1.15 -21.57 -6.08
C LEU A 51 1.90 -21.91 -7.37
N LEU A 52 1.59 -23.07 -7.95
CA LEU A 52 2.26 -23.61 -9.13
C LEU A 52 1.36 -23.65 -10.38
N THR A 53 0.09 -23.28 -10.25
CA THR A 53 -0.88 -23.28 -11.35
C THR A 53 -1.55 -21.92 -11.49
N GLU A 54 -1.85 -21.53 -12.73
CA GLU A 54 -2.60 -20.32 -13.02
C GLU A 54 -3.98 -20.31 -12.34
N SER A 55 -4.67 -21.46 -12.32
CA SER A 55 -6.00 -21.57 -11.69
C SER A 55 -5.97 -21.25 -10.21
N SER A 56 -4.98 -21.80 -9.47
CA SER A 56 -4.84 -21.52 -8.04
C SER A 56 -4.49 -20.05 -7.79
N VAL A 57 -3.61 -19.45 -8.60
CA VAL A 57 -3.28 -18.01 -8.53
C VAL A 57 -4.53 -17.16 -8.73
N ARG A 58 -5.37 -17.48 -9.73
CA ARG A 58 -6.59 -16.72 -10.01
C ARG A 58 -7.62 -16.81 -8.89
N VAL A 59 -7.75 -17.96 -8.23
CA VAL A 59 -8.64 -18.12 -7.06
C VAL A 59 -8.12 -17.29 -5.90
N ALA A 60 -6.85 -17.47 -5.51
CA ALA A 60 -6.25 -16.73 -4.41
C ALA A 60 -6.29 -15.20 -4.63
N TRP A 61 -6.02 -14.75 -5.85
CA TRP A 61 -6.12 -13.33 -6.20
C TRP A 61 -7.55 -12.80 -6.09
N ARG A 62 -8.56 -13.56 -6.53
CA ARG A 62 -9.97 -13.16 -6.40
C ARG A 62 -10.37 -13.00 -4.94
N ASP A 63 -9.99 -13.95 -4.10
CA ASP A 63 -10.30 -13.92 -2.67
C ASP A 63 -9.59 -12.74 -1.98
N PHE A 64 -8.33 -12.50 -2.33
CA PHE A 64 -7.59 -11.32 -1.89
C PHE A 64 -8.24 -10.02 -2.34
N ALA A 65 -8.58 -9.90 -3.63
CA ALA A 65 -9.21 -8.74 -4.23
C ALA A 65 -10.53 -8.39 -3.52
N GLN A 66 -11.38 -9.39 -3.27
CA GLN A 66 -12.64 -9.20 -2.55
C GLN A 66 -12.43 -8.70 -1.12
N ARG A 67 -11.45 -9.25 -0.39
CA ARG A 67 -11.14 -8.82 0.98
C ARG A 67 -10.59 -7.39 1.02
N ILE A 68 -9.61 -7.08 0.18
CA ILE A 68 -8.95 -5.77 0.23
C ILE A 68 -9.83 -4.63 -0.31
N SER A 69 -10.74 -4.93 -1.24
CA SER A 69 -11.72 -3.96 -1.75
C SER A 69 -13.02 -3.92 -0.95
N ALA A 70 -13.15 -4.71 0.12
CA ALA A 70 -14.32 -4.67 0.99
C ALA A 70 -14.48 -3.25 1.58
N PRO A 71 -15.72 -2.77 1.84
CA PRO A 71 -15.95 -1.43 2.38
C PRO A 71 -15.16 -1.15 3.66
N ASP A 72 -15.17 -2.08 4.62
CA ASP A 72 -14.46 -1.92 5.90
C ASP A 72 -12.94 -1.87 5.72
N ALA A 73 -12.38 -2.74 4.86
CA ALA A 73 -10.97 -2.74 4.54
C ALA A 73 -10.55 -1.43 3.84
N SER A 74 -11.35 -0.97 2.88
CA SER A 74 -11.11 0.29 2.16
C SER A 74 -11.17 1.50 3.10
N ALA A 75 -12.11 1.51 4.06
CA ALA A 75 -12.22 2.54 5.08
C ALA A 75 -11.02 2.54 6.03
N LEU A 76 -10.54 1.37 6.46
CA LEU A 76 -9.34 1.25 7.28
C LEU A 76 -8.09 1.74 6.54
N ILE A 77 -7.91 1.37 5.27
CA ILE A 77 -6.82 1.86 4.42
C ILE A 77 -6.84 3.40 4.35
N TYR A 78 -8.03 3.99 4.23
CA TYR A 78 -8.18 5.44 4.20
C TYR A 78 -7.85 6.11 5.54
N LYS A 79 -8.29 5.53 6.66
CA LYS A 79 -7.96 6.04 8.00
C LYS A 79 -6.45 6.02 8.25
N LEU A 80 -5.79 4.93 7.87
CA LEU A 80 -4.33 4.82 7.89
C LEU A 80 -3.67 5.90 7.03
N TRP A 81 -4.17 6.10 5.81
CA TRP A 81 -3.67 7.14 4.91
C TRP A 81 -3.84 8.54 5.49
N GLN A 82 -5.02 8.87 6.02
CA GLN A 82 -5.30 10.17 6.65
C GLN A 82 -4.39 10.44 7.85
N ALA A 83 -4.18 9.44 8.70
CA ALA A 83 -3.27 9.55 9.84
C ALA A 83 -1.82 9.80 9.40
N VAL A 84 -1.38 9.14 8.32
CA VAL A 84 -0.07 9.43 7.71
C VAL A 84 0.00 10.86 7.17
N GLN A 85 -1.03 11.33 6.47
CA GLN A 85 -1.07 12.68 5.88
C GLN A 85 -1.11 13.79 6.94
N SER A 86 -1.83 13.57 8.04
CA SER A 86 -1.88 14.52 9.16
C SER A 86 -0.64 14.45 10.07
N GLY A 87 0.20 13.42 9.89
CA GLY A 87 1.33 13.15 10.76
C GLY A 87 0.95 12.59 12.13
N ASP A 88 -0.28 12.09 12.30
CA ASP A 88 -0.80 11.56 13.55
C ASP A 88 -0.43 10.08 13.71
N ALA A 89 0.64 9.81 14.47
CA ALA A 89 1.13 8.44 14.67
C ALA A 89 0.23 7.62 15.61
N GLU A 90 -0.50 8.27 16.52
CA GLU A 90 -1.44 7.59 17.44
C GLU A 90 -2.71 7.17 16.70
N ALA A 91 -3.27 8.04 15.85
CA ALA A 91 -4.38 7.68 14.97
C ALA A 91 -4.00 6.56 13.98
N TRP A 92 -2.75 6.57 13.50
CA TRP A 92 -2.21 5.50 12.68
C TRP A 92 -2.16 4.19 13.46
N GLN A 93 -1.62 4.18 14.68
CA GLN A 93 -1.55 3.00 15.54
C GLN A 93 -2.94 2.41 15.82
N HIS A 94 -3.91 3.25 16.14
CA HIS A 94 -5.27 2.81 16.40
C HIS A 94 -5.89 2.12 15.17
N SER A 95 -5.70 2.72 13.99
CA SER A 95 -6.16 2.15 12.73
C SER A 95 -5.40 0.87 12.34
N GLU A 96 -4.12 0.79 12.68
CA GLU A 96 -3.27 -0.38 12.42
C GLU A 96 -3.66 -1.57 13.29
N ARG A 97 -4.09 -1.33 14.53
CA ARG A 97 -4.66 -2.37 15.40
C ARG A 97 -5.92 -2.97 14.80
N ALA A 98 -6.85 -2.12 14.34
CA ALA A 98 -8.06 -2.59 13.67
C ALA A 98 -7.74 -3.33 12.35
N TRP A 99 -6.68 -2.92 11.64
CA TRP A 99 -6.16 -3.64 10.49
C TRP A 99 -5.60 -5.02 10.88
N HIS A 100 -4.86 -5.12 11.98
CA HIS A 100 -4.35 -6.40 12.48
C HIS A 100 -5.48 -7.37 12.81
N GLU A 101 -6.52 -6.90 13.49
CA GLU A 101 -7.68 -7.69 13.91
C GLU A 101 -8.52 -8.20 12.73
N SER A 102 -8.50 -7.52 11.58
CA SER A 102 -9.21 -7.95 10.37
C SER A 102 -8.47 -8.99 9.52
N ASN A 103 -7.21 -9.28 9.85
CA ASN A 103 -6.37 -10.22 9.10
C ASN A 103 -6.32 -11.61 9.78
N SER A 104 -6.27 -12.67 8.96
CA SER A 104 -6.00 -14.01 9.48
C SER A 104 -4.56 -14.10 9.99
N ALA A 105 -4.33 -14.91 11.04
CA ALA A 105 -3.00 -15.02 11.66
C ALA A 105 -1.85 -15.33 10.68
N PRO A 106 -1.99 -16.25 9.69
CA PRO A 106 -0.93 -16.50 8.72
C PRO A 106 -0.63 -15.30 7.82
N ALA A 107 -1.67 -14.60 7.34
CA ALA A 107 -1.50 -13.40 6.51
C ALA A 107 -0.91 -12.25 7.33
N ALA A 108 -1.31 -12.12 8.59
CA ALA A 108 -0.80 -11.11 9.51
C ALA A 108 0.71 -11.31 9.76
N PHE A 109 1.15 -12.53 10.05
CA PHE A 109 2.57 -12.84 10.26
C PHE A 109 3.44 -12.41 9.06
N ARG A 110 3.07 -12.84 7.84
CA ARG A 110 3.82 -12.49 6.62
C ARG A 110 3.80 -10.98 6.33
N SER A 111 2.66 -10.34 6.60
CA SER A 111 2.51 -8.89 6.45
C SER A 111 3.43 -8.11 7.39
N ILE A 112 3.55 -8.55 8.65
CA ILE A 112 4.44 -7.93 9.66
C ILE A 112 5.92 -8.17 9.29
N GLU A 113 6.26 -9.38 8.86
CA GLU A 113 7.62 -9.71 8.41
C GLU A 113 8.04 -8.83 7.23
N ALA A 114 7.18 -8.69 6.21
CA ALA A 114 7.45 -7.82 5.08
C ALA A 114 7.50 -6.32 5.45
N GLY A 115 6.67 -5.87 6.39
CA GLY A 115 6.73 -4.50 6.92
C GLY A 115 8.04 -4.22 7.70
N THR A 116 8.57 -5.22 8.40
CA THR A 116 9.87 -5.13 9.07
C THR A 116 11.01 -4.93 8.06
N LEU A 117 10.98 -5.66 6.93
CA LEU A 117 11.94 -5.47 5.84
C LEU A 117 11.86 -4.06 5.25
N LEU A 118 10.65 -3.51 5.12
CA LEU A 118 10.41 -2.17 4.61
C LEU A 118 10.95 -1.08 5.58
N PHE A 119 10.79 -1.25 6.89
CA PHE A 119 11.41 -0.35 7.87
C PHE A 119 12.94 -0.42 7.85
N ALA A 120 13.50 -1.62 7.65
CA ALA A 120 14.96 -1.78 7.53
C ALA A 120 15.51 -1.06 6.29
N ALA A 121 14.81 -1.13 5.15
CA ALA A 121 15.20 -0.44 3.92
C ALA A 121 15.13 1.09 4.02
N THR A 122 14.30 1.62 4.92
CA THR A 122 14.12 3.06 5.16
C THR A 122 14.86 3.58 6.40
N ARG A 123 15.72 2.74 7.00
CA ARG A 123 16.52 3.11 8.18
C ARG A 123 17.60 4.11 7.79
N GLY A 124 17.75 5.19 8.56
CA GLY A 124 18.76 6.21 8.32
C GLY A 124 18.42 7.27 7.26
N ALA A 125 17.25 7.18 6.60
CA ALA A 125 16.74 8.27 5.78
C ALA A 125 16.62 9.56 6.63
N ARG A 126 17.02 10.72 6.09
CA ARG A 126 16.87 12.01 6.80
C ARG A 126 15.41 12.45 6.80
N TYR A 127 15.01 13.23 7.82
CA TYR A 127 13.67 13.85 7.92
C TYR A 127 12.50 12.86 7.87
N GLN A 128 12.55 11.80 8.68
CA GLN A 128 11.56 10.72 8.62
C GLN A 128 10.15 11.09 9.10
N GLY A 129 9.96 12.26 9.71
CA GLY A 129 8.62 12.76 10.08
C GLY A 129 7.74 11.73 10.76
N VAL A 130 6.56 11.48 10.18
CA VAL A 130 5.60 10.48 10.67
C VAL A 130 6.12 9.04 10.55
N LEU A 131 6.88 8.71 9.51
CA LEU A 131 7.48 7.38 9.34
C LEU A 131 8.43 7.03 10.50
N GLY A 132 9.19 8.01 10.99
CA GLY A 132 10.06 7.86 12.16
C GLY A 132 9.28 7.60 13.44
N ARG A 133 8.17 8.32 13.67
CA ARG A 133 7.28 8.10 14.82
C ARG A 133 6.59 6.74 14.79
N ILE A 134 6.07 6.36 13.62
CA ILE A 134 5.47 5.05 13.39
C ILE A 134 6.49 3.93 13.68
N ARG A 135 7.74 4.08 13.24
CA ARG A 135 8.80 3.12 13.56
C ARG A 135 9.02 3.02 15.07
N GLY A 136 9.06 4.14 15.79
CA GLY A 136 9.16 4.15 17.25
C GLY A 136 8.05 3.35 17.93
N LEU A 137 6.80 3.51 17.50
CA LEU A 137 5.66 2.74 18.01
C LEU A 137 5.82 1.23 17.78
N VAL A 138 6.37 0.83 16.64
CA VAL A 138 6.63 -0.59 16.33
C VAL A 138 7.80 -1.12 17.17
N ASP A 139 8.89 -0.37 17.30
CA ASP A 139 10.06 -0.74 18.10
C ASP A 139 9.69 -0.86 19.59
N GLU A 140 8.74 -0.07 20.08
CA GLU A 140 8.18 -0.13 21.44
C GLU A 140 7.09 -1.21 21.62
N GLY A 141 6.76 -1.97 20.57
CA GLY A 141 5.75 -3.02 20.61
C GLY A 141 4.30 -2.52 20.71
N GLN A 142 4.07 -1.24 20.43
CA GLN A 142 2.76 -0.58 20.50
C GLN A 142 1.95 -0.73 19.19
N ALA A 143 2.62 -1.05 18.09
CA ALA A 143 2.03 -1.37 16.79
C ALA A 143 2.68 -2.62 16.20
N ARG A 144 2.03 -3.28 15.23
CA ARG A 144 2.58 -4.50 14.62
C ARG A 144 3.50 -4.23 13.42
N GLY A 145 3.24 -3.16 12.68
CA GLY A 145 4.05 -2.78 11.51
C GLY A 145 3.72 -3.59 10.25
N HIS A 146 2.44 -3.84 9.97
CA HIS A 146 2.01 -4.52 8.74
C HIS A 146 2.47 -3.82 7.45
N LEU A 147 2.80 -4.61 6.42
CA LEU A 147 3.33 -4.12 5.14
C LEU A 147 2.52 -2.97 4.53
N LEU A 148 1.21 -3.12 4.32
CA LEU A 148 0.40 -2.07 3.70
C LEU A 148 0.34 -0.79 4.56
N PRO A 149 0.00 -0.83 5.85
CA PRO A 149 0.09 0.33 6.74
C PRO A 149 1.44 1.06 6.70
N VAL A 150 2.55 0.31 6.70
CA VAL A 150 3.90 0.89 6.62
C VAL A 150 4.18 1.46 5.23
N TRP A 151 3.74 0.78 4.18
CA TRP A 151 3.89 1.22 2.79
C TRP A 151 3.18 2.55 2.52
N LEU A 152 2.03 2.78 3.14
CA LEU A 152 1.36 4.09 3.10
C LEU A 152 2.25 5.20 3.68
N ALA A 153 2.90 4.94 4.81
CA ALA A 153 3.82 5.90 5.43
C ALA A 153 5.08 6.14 4.58
N VAL A 154 5.64 5.09 3.98
CA VAL A 154 6.80 5.19 3.07
C VAL A 154 6.43 5.95 1.81
N GLY A 155 5.31 5.62 1.16
CA GLY A 155 4.85 6.33 -0.03
C GLY A 155 4.60 7.82 0.23
N SER A 156 4.02 8.16 1.39
CA SER A 156 3.88 9.57 1.81
C SER A 156 5.22 10.26 2.05
N PHE A 157 6.21 9.56 2.63
CA PHE A 157 7.58 10.08 2.79
C PHE A 157 8.21 10.45 1.44
N PHE A 158 7.90 9.71 0.38
CA PHE A 158 8.29 10.02 -1.00
C PHE A 158 7.25 10.88 -1.76
N GLN A 159 6.31 11.50 -1.06
CA GLN A 159 5.30 12.41 -1.60
C GLN A 159 4.40 11.82 -2.69
N LEU A 160 4.20 10.49 -2.68
CA LEU A 160 3.26 9.82 -3.58
C LEU A 160 1.82 9.98 -3.09
N GLY A 161 0.88 10.04 -4.02
CA GLY A 161 -0.56 9.96 -3.70
C GLY A 161 -1.00 8.53 -3.32
N LEU A 162 -2.19 8.40 -2.71
CA LEU A 162 -2.75 7.10 -2.30
C LEU A 162 -2.90 6.11 -3.46
N ALA A 163 -3.37 6.56 -4.62
CA ALA A 163 -3.61 5.69 -5.77
C ALA A 163 -2.33 4.99 -6.29
N PRO A 164 -1.21 5.70 -6.60
CA PRO A 164 0.01 5.03 -7.03
C PRO A 164 0.61 4.12 -5.94
N ILE A 165 0.51 4.48 -4.65
CA ILE A 165 0.94 3.61 -3.55
C ILE A 165 0.18 2.29 -3.55
N LEU A 166 -1.14 2.33 -3.68
CA LEU A 166 -1.98 1.13 -3.72
C LEU A 166 -1.72 0.30 -4.99
N ALA A 167 -1.54 0.94 -6.14
CA ALA A 167 -1.23 0.24 -7.38
C ALA A 167 0.06 -0.58 -7.24
N GLU A 168 1.11 0.03 -6.67
CA GLU A 168 2.40 -0.64 -6.46
C GLU A 168 2.32 -1.77 -5.42
N TYR A 169 1.54 -1.59 -4.36
CA TYR A 169 1.26 -2.66 -3.39
C TYR A 169 0.56 -3.86 -4.05
N LEU A 170 -0.49 -3.60 -4.84
CA LEU A 170 -1.24 -4.65 -5.53
C LEU A 170 -0.38 -5.36 -6.57
N ARG A 171 0.49 -4.62 -7.28
CA ARG A 171 1.46 -5.19 -8.22
C ARG A 171 2.44 -6.12 -7.52
N LEU A 172 2.97 -5.71 -6.36
CA LEU A 172 3.85 -6.55 -5.55
C LEU A 172 3.14 -7.83 -5.09
N GLU A 173 1.91 -7.72 -4.58
CA GLU A 173 1.10 -8.88 -4.17
C GLU A 173 0.88 -9.85 -5.33
N TRP A 174 0.53 -9.34 -6.52
CA TRP A 174 0.33 -10.15 -7.72
C TRP A 174 1.62 -10.86 -8.17
N GLU A 175 2.73 -10.13 -8.24
CA GLU A 175 4.04 -10.70 -8.60
C GLU A 175 4.42 -11.82 -7.65
N MET A 176 4.28 -11.58 -6.34
CA MET A 176 4.63 -12.56 -5.31
C MET A 176 3.75 -13.81 -5.40
N LEU A 177 2.46 -13.64 -5.66
CA LEU A 177 1.51 -14.74 -5.80
C LEU A 177 1.75 -15.59 -7.06
N SER A 178 2.16 -14.97 -8.16
CA SER A 178 2.28 -15.61 -9.48
C SER A 178 3.70 -16.09 -9.84
N ARG A 179 4.74 -15.66 -9.12
CA ARG A 179 6.17 -15.85 -9.49
C ARG A 179 6.63 -17.29 -9.74
N ARG A 180 5.95 -18.30 -9.19
CA ARG A 180 6.37 -19.72 -9.29
C ARG A 180 5.58 -20.52 -10.33
N VAL A 181 4.61 -19.92 -11.01
CA VAL A 181 3.85 -20.60 -12.06
C VAL A 181 4.71 -20.74 -13.32
N PRO A 182 4.95 -21.97 -13.82
CA PRO A 182 5.69 -22.18 -15.07
C PRO A 182 4.99 -21.48 -16.25
N GLY A 183 5.75 -20.78 -17.07
CA GLY A 183 5.21 -20.02 -18.21
C GLY A 183 4.61 -18.66 -17.86
N GLY A 184 4.57 -18.29 -16.56
CA GLY A 184 4.04 -17.02 -16.08
C GLY A 184 2.52 -16.97 -16.05
N VAL A 185 1.98 -15.94 -15.39
CA VAL A 185 0.54 -15.64 -15.37
C VAL A 185 0.32 -14.20 -15.75
N LEU A 186 -0.53 -13.96 -16.75
CA LEU A 186 -0.92 -12.61 -17.14
C LEU A 186 -1.74 -11.95 -16.03
N GLU A 187 -1.45 -10.68 -15.78
CA GLU A 187 -2.21 -9.85 -14.84
C GLU A 187 -3.72 -9.93 -15.13
N PRO A 188 -4.55 -9.97 -14.07
CA PRO A 188 -5.98 -10.06 -14.22
C PRO A 188 -6.53 -8.77 -14.83
N LEU A 189 -7.51 -8.91 -15.73
CA LEU A 189 -8.23 -7.79 -16.32
C LEU A 189 -9.61 -7.61 -15.68
N GLY A 190 -10.26 -6.48 -15.96
CA GLY A 190 -11.61 -6.19 -15.50
C GLY A 190 -11.69 -5.85 -14.01
N GLY A 191 -12.79 -6.21 -13.35
CA GLY A 191 -13.12 -5.75 -11.99
C GLY A 191 -12.16 -6.20 -10.88
N ILE A 192 -11.33 -7.20 -11.13
CA ILE A 192 -10.27 -7.67 -10.22
C ILE A 192 -8.86 -7.35 -10.73
N GLY A 193 -8.74 -6.55 -11.79
CA GLY A 193 -7.44 -6.07 -12.27
C GLY A 193 -6.87 -4.96 -11.39
N LEU A 194 -5.55 -4.78 -11.40
CA LEU A 194 -4.83 -3.86 -10.51
C LEU A 194 -5.40 -2.44 -10.55
N THR A 195 -5.62 -1.89 -11.74
CA THR A 195 -6.20 -0.54 -11.93
C THR A 195 -7.63 -0.45 -11.38
N ALA A 196 -8.46 -1.44 -11.66
CA ALA A 196 -9.85 -1.45 -11.20
C ALA A 196 -9.94 -1.55 -9.69
N LEU A 197 -9.14 -2.43 -9.07
CA LEU A 197 -9.06 -2.61 -7.63
C LEU A 197 -8.54 -1.36 -6.92
N THR A 198 -7.47 -0.74 -7.44
CA THR A 198 -6.98 0.55 -6.95
C THR A 198 -8.10 1.58 -6.91
N GLY A 199 -8.84 1.72 -8.02
CA GLY A 199 -9.97 2.64 -8.10
C GLY A 199 -11.11 2.29 -7.15
N GLN A 200 -11.40 1.00 -6.92
CA GLN A 200 -12.42 0.56 -5.97
C GLN A 200 -12.03 0.90 -4.53
N ILE A 201 -10.80 0.63 -4.12
CA ILE A 201 -10.30 0.94 -2.77
C ILE A 201 -10.34 2.46 -2.53
N VAL A 202 -9.83 3.25 -3.47
CA VAL A 202 -9.82 4.72 -3.36
C VAL A 202 -11.24 5.30 -3.33
N ARG A 203 -12.18 4.78 -4.14
CA ARG A 203 -13.59 5.24 -4.09
C ARG A 203 -14.29 4.81 -2.82
N GLY A 204 -14.13 3.55 -2.40
CA GLY A 204 -14.73 3.01 -1.17
C GLY A 204 -14.30 3.80 0.06
N ALA A 205 -13.01 4.13 0.13
CA ALA A 205 -12.41 5.03 1.11
C ALA A 205 -13.12 6.39 1.20
N THR A 206 -13.33 7.06 0.06
CA THR A 206 -13.99 8.38 0.02
C THR A 206 -15.48 8.33 0.37
N ALA A 207 -16.18 7.27 -0.05
CA ALA A 207 -17.62 7.12 0.19
C ALA A 207 -17.93 6.93 1.68
N GLU A 208 -17.12 6.14 2.39
CA GLU A 208 -17.34 5.87 3.81
C GLU A 208 -17.00 7.09 4.68
N SER A 209 -15.97 7.86 4.30
CA SER A 209 -15.66 9.15 4.94
C SER A 209 -16.81 10.14 4.86
N GLY A 210 -17.53 10.17 3.72
CA GLY A 210 -18.71 11.01 3.54
C GLY A 210 -19.89 10.60 4.42
N ARG A 211 -20.12 9.29 4.58
CA ARG A 211 -21.20 8.76 5.44
C ARG A 211 -20.98 9.06 6.91
N LEU A 212 -19.76 8.82 7.41
CA LEU A 212 -19.39 9.12 8.79
C LEU A 212 -19.49 10.62 9.13
N SER A 213 -19.23 11.49 8.15
CA SER A 213 -19.36 12.95 8.32
C SER A 213 -20.81 13.44 8.29
N SER A 214 -21.74 12.66 7.71
CA SER A 214 -23.18 12.99 7.66
C SER A 214 -24.00 12.45 8.83
N ALA A 215 -23.38 11.65 9.70
CA ALA A 215 -24.02 11.03 10.86
C ALA A 215 -23.77 11.77 12.19
N ILE A 216 -23.10 12.94 12.13
CA ILE A 216 -22.83 13.87 13.23
C ILE A 216 -23.61 15.16 12.97
#